data_AF-A0A328CCL3-F1
#
_entry.id   AF-A0A328CCL3-F1
#
_cell.length_a   1.000
_cell.length_b   1.000
_cell.length_c   1.000
_cell.angle_alpha   90.00
_cell.angle_beta   90.00
_cell.angle_gamma   90.00
#
_symmetry.space_group_name_H-M   'P 1'
#
loop_
_entity.id
_entity.type
_entity.pdbx_description
1 polymer ?
#
loop_
_entity_poly.entity_id
_entity_poly.type
_entity_poly.pdbx_seq_one_letter_code
_entity_poly.pdbx_strand_id
1 'polypeptide(L)'
;MSDQRSSIVASLLDARVPAISQTELESLLQSPEDGPLLAALLLTHPELRRAQTPQLHKLSIPASDAPSWLWALLASLEQDAFDDAIDQALGREDQAPAMVQALFRAGADWYHESFVELLDESDVGLTSAALLGAVDPEELSDALEEIASPDELIAAARGAALAGASELFDTIADWRQELTDELSLPQRAAIDGALASLAPHRYARQLMLGELERDWLADDRAVADFLTRYGLSPWVETLAVMRTVRDRDGFDMAAALATSAALLAWNADDISDDELLGEPDALINRYPAQLAFQMALGEDDGLPELLVEVGQHDALIDRGLASPGVRGLPLSAGIEERLTPEHIARALARFAHDRPASIEERVALVHTLGELEREFELGNLELATLRELASPFATHPDDAVRQMVENLGNPQAFTASDDWGGRGLAWLLTQVRHTEPEARLHALAQAWFCGPIARAPIARDAFAGALYALLGLSDDDLDDENSL
;
A
#
# COMPACT_ATOMS: atom_id res chain seq x y z
N MET A 1 -14.62 -10.22 -22.21
CA MET A 1 -14.54 -10.96 -20.93
C MET A 1 -14.93 -12.40 -21.22
N SER A 2 -14.20 -13.39 -20.69
CA SER A 2 -14.54 -14.80 -20.90
C SER A 2 -15.75 -15.17 -20.04
N ASP A 3 -16.72 -15.89 -20.60
CA ASP A 3 -17.93 -16.35 -19.88
C ASP A 3 -17.59 -17.27 -18.68
N GLN A 4 -16.36 -17.78 -18.63
CA GLN A 4 -15.87 -18.72 -17.62
C GLN A 4 -15.37 -18.04 -16.34
N ARG A 5 -14.68 -16.89 -16.44
CA ARG A 5 -14.26 -16.09 -15.26
C ARG A 5 -15.45 -15.71 -14.39
N SER A 6 -16.48 -15.18 -15.03
CA SER A 6 -17.72 -14.78 -14.36
C SER A 6 -18.43 -15.95 -13.71
N SER A 7 -18.27 -17.18 -14.23
CA SER A 7 -18.86 -18.37 -13.61
C SER A 7 -18.15 -18.80 -12.31
N ILE A 8 -16.83 -18.62 -12.21
CA ILE A 8 -16.06 -18.96 -11.00
C ILE A 8 -16.41 -17.98 -9.89
N VAL A 9 -16.30 -16.68 -10.18
CA VAL A 9 -16.61 -15.62 -9.20
C VAL A 9 -18.08 -15.70 -8.78
N ALA A 10 -19.02 -15.87 -9.72
CA ALA A 10 -20.43 -16.05 -9.37
C ALA A 10 -20.69 -17.29 -8.51
N SER A 11 -19.97 -18.39 -8.74
CA SER A 11 -20.11 -19.60 -7.91
C SER A 11 -19.64 -19.33 -6.48
N LEU A 12 -18.50 -18.67 -6.30
CA LEU A 12 -17.99 -18.30 -4.98
C LEU A 12 -18.94 -17.35 -4.23
N LEU A 13 -19.49 -16.35 -4.92
CA LEU A 13 -20.50 -15.43 -4.36
C LEU A 13 -21.80 -16.15 -3.96
N ASP A 14 -22.13 -17.26 -4.62
CA ASP A 14 -23.25 -18.14 -4.24
C ASP A 14 -22.87 -19.17 -3.16
N ALA A 15 -21.72 -18.99 -2.48
CA ALA A 15 -21.15 -19.92 -1.49
C ALA A 15 -20.96 -21.35 -2.05
N ARG A 16 -20.63 -21.46 -3.34
CA ARG A 16 -20.38 -22.73 -4.04
C ARG A 16 -18.97 -22.76 -4.58
N VAL A 17 -18.19 -23.74 -4.13
CA VAL A 17 -16.85 -23.97 -4.70
C VAL A 17 -16.99 -24.62 -6.08
N PRO A 18 -16.58 -23.95 -7.17
CA PRO A 18 -16.70 -24.50 -8.53
C PRO A 18 -15.79 -25.73 -8.70
N ALA A 19 -16.28 -26.75 -9.40
CA ALA A 19 -15.47 -27.89 -9.80
C ALA A 19 -14.77 -27.56 -11.13
N ILE A 20 -13.47 -27.26 -11.08
CA ILE A 20 -12.67 -26.93 -12.27
C ILE A 20 -11.96 -28.21 -12.71
N SER A 21 -12.10 -28.56 -13.99
CA SER A 21 -11.38 -29.71 -14.54
C SER A 21 -9.87 -29.40 -14.67
N GLN A 22 -9.01 -30.42 -14.69
CA GLN A 22 -7.55 -30.19 -14.82
C GLN A 22 -7.20 -29.38 -16.09
N THR A 23 -7.77 -29.75 -17.24
CA THR A 23 -7.49 -29.08 -18.52
C THR A 23 -7.98 -27.63 -18.52
N GLU A 24 -9.10 -27.37 -17.84
CA GLU A 24 -9.64 -26.02 -17.70
C GLU A 24 -8.78 -25.18 -16.76
N LEU A 25 -8.34 -25.75 -15.64
CA LEU A 25 -7.44 -25.11 -14.68
C LEU A 25 -6.13 -24.68 -15.36
N GLU A 26 -5.49 -25.59 -16.11
CA GLU A 26 -4.27 -25.30 -16.88
C GLU A 26 -4.50 -24.20 -17.92
N SER A 27 -5.61 -24.26 -18.67
CA SER A 27 -5.93 -23.27 -19.69
C SER A 27 -6.19 -21.88 -19.10
N LEU A 28 -6.86 -21.79 -17.95
CA LEU A 28 -7.16 -20.51 -17.30
C LEU A 28 -5.89 -19.91 -16.70
N LEU A 29 -5.06 -20.72 -16.03
CA LEU A 29 -3.79 -20.25 -15.45
C LEU A 29 -2.79 -19.78 -16.51
N GLN A 30 -2.83 -20.34 -17.73
CA GLN A 30 -1.98 -19.88 -18.84
C GLN A 30 -2.49 -18.59 -19.53
N SER A 31 -3.75 -18.20 -19.30
CA SER A 31 -4.31 -16.98 -19.91
C SER A 31 -3.76 -15.74 -19.20
N PRO A 32 -3.17 -14.77 -19.92
CA PRO A 32 -2.80 -13.47 -19.32
C PRO A 32 -4.00 -12.68 -18.80
N GLU A 33 -5.19 -12.95 -19.34
CA GLU A 33 -6.40 -12.26 -18.92
C GLU A 33 -7.08 -12.92 -17.71
N ASP A 34 -7.01 -14.25 -17.58
CA ASP A 34 -7.76 -15.02 -16.58
C ASP A 34 -6.85 -15.53 -15.45
N GLY A 35 -5.59 -15.80 -15.77
CA GLY A 35 -4.59 -16.42 -14.91
C GLY A 35 -4.31 -15.64 -13.64
N PRO A 36 -4.06 -14.31 -13.68
CA PRO A 36 -3.83 -13.53 -12.47
C PRO A 36 -4.98 -13.62 -11.47
N LEU A 37 -6.23 -13.50 -11.94
CA LEU A 37 -7.42 -13.59 -11.08
C LEU A 37 -7.56 -15.00 -10.48
N LEU A 38 -7.41 -16.04 -11.29
CA LEU A 38 -7.52 -17.41 -10.81
C LEU A 38 -6.40 -17.75 -9.80
N ALA A 39 -5.16 -17.34 -10.07
CA ALA A 39 -4.04 -17.52 -9.15
C ALA A 39 -4.28 -16.76 -7.83
N ALA A 40 -4.72 -15.49 -7.90
CA ALA A 40 -5.07 -14.71 -6.72
C ALA A 40 -6.17 -15.40 -5.88
N LEU A 41 -7.25 -15.87 -6.53
CA LEU A 41 -8.32 -16.61 -5.87
C LEU A 41 -7.80 -17.90 -5.22
N LEU A 42 -6.92 -18.65 -5.88
CA LEU A 42 -6.37 -19.90 -5.34
C LEU A 42 -5.39 -19.68 -4.20
N LEU A 43 -4.63 -18.58 -4.21
CA LEU A 43 -3.73 -18.21 -3.13
C LEU A 43 -4.49 -17.68 -1.91
N THR A 44 -5.61 -16.99 -2.14
CA THR A 44 -6.33 -16.25 -1.10
C THR A 44 -7.54 -17.01 -0.54
N HIS A 45 -8.22 -17.86 -1.31
CA HIS A 45 -9.45 -18.54 -0.88
C HIS A 45 -9.18 -20.00 -0.47
N PRO A 46 -9.13 -20.35 0.83
CA PRO A 46 -8.70 -21.67 1.27
C PRO A 46 -9.59 -22.81 0.76
N GLU A 47 -10.92 -22.63 0.74
CA GLU A 47 -11.82 -23.70 0.28
C GLU A 47 -11.69 -23.98 -1.22
N LEU A 48 -11.58 -22.94 -2.05
CA LEU A 48 -11.31 -23.09 -3.48
C LEU A 48 -9.98 -23.81 -3.68
N ARG A 49 -8.94 -23.39 -2.96
CA ARG A 49 -7.62 -24.01 -3.00
C ARG A 49 -7.69 -25.50 -2.67
N ARG A 50 -8.30 -25.86 -1.54
CA ARG A 50 -8.51 -27.26 -1.09
C ARG A 50 -9.27 -28.09 -2.11
N ALA A 51 -10.32 -27.53 -2.73
CA ALA A 51 -11.10 -28.22 -3.74
C ALA A 51 -10.31 -28.47 -5.04
N GLN A 52 -9.38 -27.59 -5.39
CA GLN A 52 -8.54 -27.75 -6.59
C GLN A 52 -7.20 -28.44 -6.31
N THR A 53 -6.81 -28.69 -5.05
CA THR A 53 -5.53 -29.35 -4.69
C THR A 53 -5.23 -30.60 -5.53
N PRO A 54 -6.17 -31.55 -5.77
CA PRO A 54 -5.87 -32.74 -6.57
C PRO A 54 -5.55 -32.45 -8.04
N GLN A 55 -6.02 -31.33 -8.58
CA GLN A 55 -5.74 -30.85 -9.94
C GLN A 55 -4.46 -30.02 -9.96
N LEU A 56 -4.24 -29.20 -8.93
CA LEU A 56 -3.02 -28.40 -8.74
C LEU A 56 -1.77 -29.30 -8.66
N HIS A 57 -1.85 -30.41 -7.92
CA HIS A 57 -0.78 -31.40 -7.83
C HIS A 57 -0.49 -32.15 -9.15
N LYS A 58 -1.33 -31.98 -10.16
CA LYS A 58 -1.15 -32.56 -11.50
C LYS A 58 -0.72 -31.54 -12.53
N LEU A 59 -0.55 -30.27 -12.13
CA LEU A 59 0.00 -29.27 -13.02
C LEU A 59 1.37 -29.71 -13.49
N SER A 60 1.62 -29.52 -14.78
CA SER A 60 2.95 -29.72 -15.33
C SER A 60 3.85 -28.59 -14.85
N ILE A 61 5.12 -28.91 -14.53
CA ILE A 61 6.13 -27.90 -14.26
C ILE A 61 6.15 -26.92 -15.46
N PRO A 62 6.02 -25.62 -15.23
CA PRO A 62 5.92 -24.65 -16.30
C PRO A 62 7.21 -24.58 -17.11
N ALA A 63 7.10 -24.11 -18.36
CA ALA A 63 8.27 -23.69 -19.10
C ALA A 63 8.90 -22.44 -18.46
N SER A 64 10.15 -22.15 -18.81
CA SER A 64 10.90 -21.03 -18.26
C SER A 64 10.30 -19.65 -18.53
N ASP A 65 9.48 -19.54 -19.58
CA ASP A 65 8.75 -18.34 -19.98
C ASP A 65 7.33 -18.27 -19.39
N ALA A 66 7.03 -19.13 -18.42
CA ALA A 66 5.73 -19.13 -17.78
C ALA A 66 5.48 -17.84 -16.97
N PRO A 67 4.22 -17.40 -16.87
CA PRO A 67 3.88 -16.21 -16.11
C PRO A 67 4.20 -16.34 -14.62
N SER A 68 4.56 -15.21 -13.98
CA SER A 68 4.93 -15.14 -12.56
C SER A 68 3.86 -15.69 -11.62
N TRP A 69 2.57 -15.48 -11.90
CA TRP A 69 1.48 -15.98 -11.06
C TRP A 69 1.37 -17.51 -11.02
N LEU A 70 1.85 -18.20 -12.06
CA LEU A 70 1.87 -19.66 -12.08
C LEU A 70 2.97 -20.18 -11.15
N TRP A 71 4.17 -19.59 -11.22
CA TRP A 71 5.27 -19.90 -10.31
C TRP A 71 4.93 -19.56 -8.86
N ALA A 72 4.29 -18.40 -8.63
CA ALA A 72 3.79 -18.02 -7.31
C ALA A 72 2.80 -19.05 -6.74
N LEU A 73 1.87 -19.53 -7.56
CA LEU A 73 0.94 -20.58 -7.18
C LEU A 73 1.67 -21.89 -6.84
N LEU A 74 2.63 -22.31 -7.66
CA LEU A 74 3.39 -23.55 -7.42
C LEU A 74 4.22 -23.48 -6.15
N ALA A 75 4.89 -22.36 -5.90
CA ALA A 75 5.65 -22.13 -4.67
C ALA A 75 4.78 -22.24 -3.41
N SER A 76 3.51 -21.87 -3.52
CA SER A 76 2.58 -22.02 -2.38
C SER A 76 2.22 -23.48 -2.07
N LEU A 77 2.34 -24.43 -3.01
CA LEU A 77 1.76 -25.77 -2.88
C LEU A 77 2.57 -26.77 -2.03
N GLU A 78 3.77 -26.41 -1.59
CA GLU A 78 4.63 -27.23 -0.72
C GLU A 78 4.76 -28.67 -1.23
N GLN A 79 5.25 -28.85 -2.46
CA GLN A 79 5.45 -30.16 -3.06
C GLN A 79 6.91 -30.34 -3.48
N ASP A 80 7.56 -31.41 -3.02
CA ASP A 80 8.97 -31.71 -3.33
C ASP A 80 9.33 -31.52 -4.82
N ALA A 81 8.45 -31.96 -5.75
CA ALA A 81 8.69 -31.86 -7.18
C ALA A 81 8.63 -30.42 -7.73
N PHE A 82 7.85 -29.55 -7.10
CA PHE A 82 7.80 -28.12 -7.42
C PHE A 82 8.92 -27.38 -6.73
N ASP A 83 9.26 -27.76 -5.50
CA ASP A 83 10.38 -27.19 -4.75
C ASP A 83 11.71 -27.42 -5.50
N ASP A 84 11.96 -28.67 -5.92
CA ASP A 84 13.11 -29.02 -6.77
C ASP A 84 13.14 -28.21 -8.09
N ALA A 85 11.97 -27.91 -8.66
CA ALA A 85 11.86 -27.16 -9.90
C ALA A 85 12.12 -25.66 -9.71
N ILE A 86 11.68 -25.10 -8.57
CA ILE A 86 11.93 -23.72 -8.16
C ILE A 86 13.42 -23.54 -7.89
N ASP A 87 14.04 -24.41 -7.10
CA ASP A 87 15.48 -24.38 -6.83
C ASP A 87 16.30 -24.54 -8.12
N GLN A 88 15.88 -25.46 -9.01
CA GLN A 88 16.52 -25.60 -10.31
C GLN A 88 16.39 -24.33 -11.17
N ALA A 89 15.28 -23.62 -11.11
CA ALA A 89 15.09 -22.37 -11.84
C ALA A 89 15.90 -21.22 -11.22
N LEU A 90 16.02 -21.17 -9.89
CA LEU A 90 16.86 -20.21 -9.17
C LEU A 90 18.35 -20.44 -9.43
N GLY A 91 18.79 -21.69 -9.60
CA GLY A 91 20.15 -22.02 -10.02
C GLY A 91 20.48 -21.67 -11.48
N ARG A 92 19.56 -21.07 -12.24
CA ARG A 92 19.75 -20.70 -13.65
C ARG A 92 19.68 -19.19 -13.84
N GLU A 93 20.79 -18.62 -14.31
CA GLU A 93 20.96 -17.18 -14.57
C GLU A 93 19.83 -16.58 -15.43
N ASP A 94 19.29 -17.34 -16.40
CA ASP A 94 18.22 -16.87 -17.30
C ASP A 94 16.81 -16.88 -16.67
N GLN A 95 16.62 -17.54 -15.53
CA GLN A 95 15.31 -17.79 -14.91
C GLN A 95 15.20 -17.23 -13.51
N ALA A 96 16.30 -17.18 -12.76
CA ALA A 96 16.33 -16.72 -11.39
C ALA A 96 15.67 -15.33 -11.20
N PRO A 97 15.90 -14.31 -12.05
CA PRO A 97 15.25 -13.01 -11.90
C PRO A 97 13.71 -13.07 -11.90
N ALA A 98 13.13 -13.85 -12.81
CA ALA A 98 11.68 -14.01 -12.90
C ALA A 98 11.12 -14.83 -11.73
N MET A 99 11.89 -15.82 -11.26
CA MET A 99 11.51 -16.67 -10.15
C MET A 99 11.51 -15.91 -8.82
N VAL A 100 12.55 -15.12 -8.53
CA VAL A 100 12.60 -14.27 -7.33
C VAL A 100 11.40 -13.32 -7.27
N GLN A 101 11.05 -12.68 -8.39
CA GLN A 101 9.86 -11.82 -8.44
C GLN A 101 8.56 -12.60 -8.23
N ALA A 102 8.46 -13.84 -8.73
CA ALA A 102 7.29 -14.67 -8.54
C ALA A 102 7.13 -15.10 -7.06
N LEU A 103 8.22 -15.51 -6.41
CA LEU A 103 8.25 -15.86 -4.99
C LEU A 103 7.87 -14.67 -4.11
N PHE A 104 8.45 -13.50 -4.38
CA PHE A 104 8.10 -12.27 -3.66
C PHE A 104 6.60 -11.93 -3.82
N ARG A 105 6.07 -12.01 -5.06
CA ARG A 105 4.63 -11.79 -5.30
C ARG A 105 3.75 -12.82 -4.60
N ALA A 106 4.20 -14.07 -4.51
CA ALA A 106 3.48 -15.09 -3.76
C ALA A 106 3.42 -14.78 -2.26
N GLY A 107 4.37 -13.98 -1.75
CA GLY A 107 4.65 -13.88 -0.32
C GLY A 107 5.16 -15.21 0.23
N ALA A 108 5.93 -15.95 -0.58
CA ALA A 108 6.49 -17.24 -0.18
C ALA A 108 7.89 -17.02 0.42
N ASP A 109 8.04 -17.43 1.66
CA ASP A 109 9.34 -17.47 2.34
C ASP A 109 10.17 -18.59 1.70
N TRP A 110 11.15 -18.21 0.89
CA TRP A 110 12.05 -19.13 0.21
C TRP A 110 13.48 -18.72 0.47
N TYR A 111 14.39 -19.68 0.54
CA TYR A 111 15.82 -19.44 0.66
C TYR A 111 16.56 -20.05 -0.54
N HIS A 112 17.45 -19.29 -1.16
CA HIS A 112 18.35 -19.80 -2.18
C HIS A 112 19.62 -18.94 -2.28
N GLU A 113 20.78 -19.59 -2.39
CA GLU A 113 22.10 -18.91 -2.42
C GLU A 113 22.25 -17.88 -3.55
N SER A 114 21.53 -18.07 -4.66
CA SER A 114 21.54 -17.14 -5.80
C SER A 114 20.98 -15.76 -5.46
N PHE A 115 20.25 -15.59 -4.36
CA PHE A 115 19.65 -14.30 -4.01
C PHE A 115 20.72 -13.23 -3.80
N VAL A 116 21.86 -13.59 -3.19
CA VAL A 116 23.00 -12.67 -3.02
C VAL A 116 23.54 -12.21 -4.37
N GLU A 117 23.65 -13.12 -5.36
CA GLU A 117 24.14 -12.81 -6.71
C GLU A 117 23.18 -11.93 -7.52
N LEU A 118 21.91 -11.85 -7.11
CA LEU A 118 20.86 -11.07 -7.77
C LEU A 118 20.65 -9.68 -7.13
N LEU A 119 21.40 -9.35 -6.06
CA LEU A 119 21.35 -8.02 -5.47
C LEU A 119 21.91 -6.98 -6.45
N ASP A 120 21.03 -6.10 -6.93
CA ASP A 120 21.33 -5.00 -7.82
C ASP A 120 20.38 -3.80 -7.58
N GLU A 121 20.52 -2.72 -8.34
CA GLU A 121 19.64 -1.54 -8.24
C GLU A 121 18.22 -1.74 -8.82
N SER A 122 17.91 -2.94 -9.34
CA SER A 122 16.67 -3.20 -10.08
C SER A 122 15.54 -3.72 -9.19
N ASP A 123 14.35 -3.89 -9.79
CA ASP A 123 13.23 -4.56 -9.13
C ASP A 123 13.57 -6.01 -8.74
N VAL A 124 14.51 -6.66 -9.43
CA VAL A 124 14.98 -8.02 -9.10
C VAL A 124 15.80 -7.96 -7.80
N GLY A 125 16.78 -7.06 -7.72
CA GLY A 125 17.57 -6.84 -6.51
C GLY A 125 16.72 -6.47 -5.30
N LEU A 126 15.72 -5.60 -5.49
CA LEU A 126 14.73 -5.28 -4.45
C LEU A 126 14.01 -6.54 -3.94
N THR A 127 13.51 -7.39 -4.83
CA THR A 127 12.84 -8.63 -4.42
C THR A 127 13.76 -9.66 -3.80
N SER A 128 15.00 -9.71 -4.30
CA SER A 128 16.01 -10.62 -3.76
C SER A 128 16.36 -10.24 -2.33
N ALA A 129 16.59 -8.95 -2.09
CA ALA A 129 16.80 -8.42 -0.75
C ALA A 129 15.58 -8.60 0.16
N ALA A 130 14.36 -8.45 -0.36
CA ALA A 130 13.16 -8.67 0.43
C ALA A 130 12.97 -10.14 0.83
N LEU A 131 13.22 -11.09 -0.09
CA LEU A 131 13.17 -12.52 0.24
C LEU A 131 14.27 -12.89 1.23
N LEU A 132 15.52 -12.48 0.96
CA LEU A 132 16.65 -12.76 1.83
C LEU A 132 16.45 -12.14 3.22
N GLY A 133 15.98 -10.89 3.30
CA GLY A 133 15.63 -10.25 4.55
C GLY A 133 14.49 -10.91 5.32
N ALA A 134 13.58 -11.64 4.65
CA ALA A 134 12.51 -12.38 5.32
C ALA A 134 13.00 -13.72 5.90
N VAL A 135 13.91 -14.41 5.22
CA VAL A 135 14.34 -15.77 5.60
C VAL A 135 15.71 -15.86 6.28
N ASP A 136 16.65 -15.00 5.89
CA ASP A 136 18.03 -14.94 6.40
C ASP A 136 18.56 -13.48 6.42
N PRO A 137 18.13 -12.68 7.41
CA PRO A 137 18.61 -11.31 7.59
C PRO A 137 20.12 -11.23 7.84
N GLU A 138 20.74 -12.27 8.41
CA GLU A 138 22.18 -12.29 8.66
C GLU A 138 22.95 -12.34 7.33
N GLU A 139 22.53 -13.19 6.39
CA GLU A 139 23.16 -13.25 5.06
C GLU A 139 22.94 -11.95 4.26
N LEU A 140 21.78 -11.29 4.39
CA LEU A 140 21.59 -9.96 3.80
C LEU A 140 22.52 -8.92 4.45
N SER A 141 22.74 -8.99 5.77
CA SER A 141 23.69 -8.11 6.45
C SER A 141 25.12 -8.31 5.94
N ASP A 142 25.55 -9.56 5.78
CA ASP A 142 26.87 -9.89 5.25
C ASP A 142 27.01 -9.42 3.79
N ALA A 143 25.96 -9.60 2.97
CA ALA A 143 25.95 -9.15 1.59
C ALA A 143 25.99 -7.62 1.49
N LEU A 144 25.28 -6.90 2.37
CA LEU A 144 25.36 -5.45 2.46
C LEU A 144 26.80 -5.01 2.66
N GLU A 145 27.60 -5.69 3.50
CA GLU A 145 29.02 -5.37 3.73
C GLU A 145 29.89 -5.36 2.47
N GLU A 146 29.50 -6.13 1.45
CA GLU A 146 30.25 -6.27 0.20
C GLU A 146 29.76 -5.33 -0.92
N ILE A 147 28.56 -4.78 -0.79
CA ILE A 147 27.96 -3.90 -1.80
C ILE A 147 28.65 -2.54 -1.80
N ALA A 148 29.22 -2.15 -2.94
CA ALA A 148 29.94 -0.88 -3.09
C ALA A 148 29.10 0.24 -3.72
N SER A 149 27.94 -0.08 -4.30
CA SER A 149 27.10 0.87 -5.03
C SER A 149 26.01 1.45 -4.14
N PRO A 150 25.92 2.79 -3.99
CA PRO A 150 24.82 3.44 -3.28
C PRO A 150 23.42 3.02 -3.73
N ASP A 151 23.23 2.79 -5.04
CA ASP A 151 21.91 2.48 -5.58
C ASP A 151 21.50 1.03 -5.30
N GLU A 152 22.47 0.10 -5.27
CA GLU A 152 22.26 -1.30 -4.85
C GLU A 152 21.92 -1.36 -3.34
N LEU A 153 22.60 -0.55 -2.52
CA LEU A 153 22.31 -0.44 -1.08
C LEU A 153 20.91 0.11 -0.81
N ILE A 154 20.47 1.08 -1.60
CA ILE A 154 19.12 1.60 -1.51
C ILE A 154 18.10 0.51 -1.86
N ALA A 155 18.33 -0.27 -2.92
CA ALA A 155 17.45 -1.38 -3.27
C ALA A 155 17.40 -2.43 -2.14
N ALA A 156 18.56 -2.76 -1.56
CA ALA A 156 18.64 -3.70 -0.45
C ALA A 156 17.95 -3.19 0.83
N ALA A 157 18.17 -1.93 1.20
CA ALA A 157 17.52 -1.30 2.35
C ALA A 157 15.99 -1.23 2.18
N ARG A 158 15.52 -0.90 0.98
CA ARG A 158 14.08 -0.93 0.64
C ARG A 158 13.53 -2.36 0.71
N GLY A 159 14.29 -3.35 0.25
CA GLY A 159 13.92 -4.77 0.32
C GLY A 159 13.76 -5.24 1.76
N ALA A 160 14.75 -4.94 2.61
CA ALA A 160 14.68 -5.19 4.05
C ALA A 160 13.46 -4.53 4.71
N ALA A 161 13.14 -3.29 4.33
CA ALA A 161 11.97 -2.58 4.83
C ALA A 161 10.66 -3.26 4.43
N LEU A 162 10.53 -3.73 3.18
CA LEU A 162 9.36 -4.46 2.71
C LEU A 162 9.22 -5.83 3.40
N ALA A 163 10.33 -6.49 3.74
CA ALA A 163 10.36 -7.74 4.48
C ALA A 163 10.07 -7.58 5.98
N GLY A 164 10.24 -6.37 6.53
CA GLY A 164 10.12 -6.12 7.97
C GLY A 164 11.32 -6.62 8.79
N ALA A 165 12.51 -6.70 8.17
CA ALA A 165 13.76 -7.20 8.77
C ALA A 165 14.39 -6.21 9.77
N SER A 166 13.66 -5.87 10.85
CA SER A 166 13.96 -4.73 11.75
C SER A 166 15.33 -4.77 12.43
N GLU A 167 15.94 -5.95 12.52
CA GLU A 167 17.30 -6.22 12.97
C GLU A 167 18.37 -5.55 12.10
N LEU A 168 18.11 -5.35 10.81
CA LEU A 168 19.02 -4.70 9.86
C LEU A 168 19.11 -3.18 10.02
N PHE A 169 18.30 -2.59 10.90
CA PHE A 169 18.23 -1.14 11.05
C PHE A 169 19.57 -0.53 11.44
N ASP A 170 20.32 -1.12 12.38
CA ASP A 170 21.61 -0.55 12.80
C ASP A 170 22.63 -0.64 11.68
N THR A 171 22.71 -1.78 10.99
CA THR A 171 23.58 -1.96 9.82
C THR A 171 23.30 -0.88 8.77
N ILE A 172 22.04 -0.71 8.35
CA ILE A 172 21.68 0.28 7.33
C ILE A 172 21.90 1.72 7.82
N ALA A 173 21.64 2.01 9.10
CA ALA A 173 21.87 3.33 9.68
C ALA A 173 23.36 3.69 9.75
N ASP A 174 24.21 2.75 10.15
CA ASP A 174 25.67 2.92 10.19
C ASP A 174 26.20 3.19 8.79
N TRP A 175 25.74 2.43 7.79
CA TRP A 175 26.07 2.64 6.37
C TRP A 175 25.71 4.03 5.87
N ARG A 176 24.48 4.47 6.17
CA ARG A 176 24.00 5.82 5.84
C ARG A 176 24.91 6.89 6.46
N GLN A 177 25.35 6.69 7.70
CA GLN A 177 26.25 7.62 8.39
C GLN A 177 27.66 7.62 7.78
N GLU A 178 28.25 6.45 7.53
CA GLU A 178 29.58 6.31 6.95
C GLU A 178 29.67 6.93 5.55
N LEU A 179 28.62 6.75 4.74
CA LEU A 179 28.54 7.25 3.38
C LEU A 179 27.94 8.65 3.27
N THR A 180 27.67 9.36 4.37
CA THR A 180 26.93 10.64 4.35
C THR A 180 27.52 11.68 3.40
N ASP A 181 28.86 11.77 3.31
CA ASP A 181 29.55 12.71 2.42
C ASP A 181 29.59 12.26 0.94
N GLU A 182 29.34 10.97 0.69
CA GLU A 182 29.35 10.34 -0.64
C GLU A 182 27.94 10.28 -1.26
N LEU A 183 26.91 10.22 -0.41
CA LEU A 183 25.52 10.14 -0.82
C LEU A 183 24.96 11.51 -1.22
N SER A 184 24.29 11.53 -2.37
CA SER A 184 23.46 12.68 -2.75
C SER A 184 22.25 12.83 -1.80
N LEU A 185 21.68 14.04 -1.74
CA LEU A 185 20.46 14.29 -0.93
C LEU A 185 19.31 13.31 -1.24
N PRO A 186 18.98 13.01 -2.52
CA PRO A 186 17.94 12.01 -2.82
C PRO A 186 18.29 10.60 -2.35
N GLN A 187 19.57 10.21 -2.41
CA GLN A 187 20.00 8.89 -1.94
C GLN A 187 19.91 8.78 -0.41
N ARG A 188 20.28 9.83 0.32
CA ARG A 188 20.06 9.90 1.78
C ARG A 188 18.58 9.80 2.12
N ALA A 189 17.74 10.56 1.42
CA ALA A 189 16.29 10.50 1.60
C ALA A 189 15.73 9.10 1.33
N ALA A 190 16.19 8.41 0.28
CA ALA A 190 15.75 7.04 0.00
C ALA A 190 16.11 6.05 1.12
N ILE A 191 17.33 6.14 1.68
CA ILE A 191 17.77 5.31 2.81
C ILE A 191 17.00 5.67 4.08
N ASP A 192 16.84 6.96 4.38
CA ASP A 192 16.09 7.44 5.54
C ASP A 192 14.62 6.97 5.49
N GLY A 193 14.02 6.94 4.29
CA GLY A 193 12.69 6.39 4.07
C GLY A 193 12.60 4.88 4.27
N ALA A 194 13.62 4.13 3.86
CA ALA A 194 13.73 2.70 4.15
C ALA A 194 13.88 2.45 5.66
N LEU A 195 14.72 3.20 6.36
CA LEU A 195 14.88 3.14 7.82
C LEU A 195 13.58 3.50 8.56
N ALA A 196 12.88 4.54 8.11
CA ALA A 196 11.57 4.93 8.64
C ALA A 196 10.55 3.80 8.48
N SER A 197 10.56 3.12 7.33
CA SER A 197 9.68 1.98 7.04
C SER A 197 10.06 0.73 7.84
N LEU A 198 11.36 0.50 8.05
CA LEU A 198 11.89 -0.68 8.72
C LEU A 198 11.63 -0.67 10.23
N ALA A 199 11.85 0.46 10.89
CA ALA A 199 11.59 0.61 12.32
C ALA A 199 11.24 2.08 12.69
N PRO A 200 9.97 2.50 12.54
CA PRO A 200 9.53 3.88 12.72
C PRO A 200 9.93 4.48 14.06
N HIS A 201 9.82 3.73 15.16
CA HIS A 201 10.19 4.22 16.49
C HIS A 201 11.70 4.46 16.64
N ARG A 202 12.54 3.62 16.01
CA ARG A 202 14.00 3.77 16.04
C ARG A 202 14.42 4.95 15.17
N TYR A 203 13.83 5.04 13.97
CA TYR A 203 13.98 6.18 13.08
C TYR A 203 13.59 7.49 13.78
N ALA A 204 12.41 7.55 14.42
CA ALA A 204 11.92 8.73 15.12
C ALA A 204 12.90 9.21 16.20
N ARG A 205 13.49 8.27 16.93
CA ARG A 205 14.53 8.57 17.92
C ARG A 205 15.76 9.22 17.29
N GLN A 206 16.27 8.67 16.19
CA GLN A 206 17.44 9.22 15.52
C GLN A 206 17.14 10.58 14.84
N LEU A 207 15.94 10.75 14.29
CA LEU A 207 15.46 12.03 13.78
C LEU A 207 15.43 13.10 14.88
N MET A 208 14.88 12.80 16.05
CA MET A 208 14.89 13.72 17.20
C MET A 208 16.30 14.05 17.74
N LEU A 209 17.27 13.16 17.52
CA LEU A 209 18.68 13.41 17.85
C LEU A 209 19.41 14.24 16.77
N GLY A 210 18.78 14.48 15.62
CA GLY A 210 19.38 15.13 14.46
C GLY A 210 20.36 14.23 13.69
N GLU A 211 20.24 12.92 13.85
CA GLU A 211 21.08 11.93 13.15
C GLU A 211 20.50 11.55 11.79
N LEU A 212 19.17 11.53 11.64
CA LEU A 212 18.44 11.28 10.39
C LEU A 212 17.62 12.51 9.96
N GLU A 213 17.18 12.52 8.70
CA GLU A 213 16.43 13.63 8.10
C GLU A 213 15.05 13.15 7.63
N ARG A 214 14.04 14.04 7.65
CA ARG A 214 12.67 13.73 7.19
C ARG A 214 12.43 13.97 5.69
N ASP A 215 13.46 14.36 4.94
CA ASP A 215 13.39 14.72 3.51
C ASP A 215 12.83 13.59 2.62
N TRP A 216 12.82 12.36 3.11
CA TRP A 216 12.21 11.18 2.47
C TRP A 216 10.70 11.31 2.27
N LEU A 217 10.00 12.14 3.04
CA LEU A 217 8.58 12.41 2.84
C LEU A 217 8.29 13.09 1.49
N ALA A 218 9.30 13.73 0.88
CA ALA A 218 9.21 14.25 -0.48
C ALA A 218 9.51 13.20 -1.58
N ASP A 219 9.96 11.99 -1.20
CA ASP A 219 10.20 10.86 -2.09
C ASP A 219 8.95 9.96 -2.16
N ASP A 220 8.32 9.93 -3.33
CA ASP A 220 7.09 9.18 -3.55
C ASP A 220 7.27 7.66 -3.51
N ARG A 221 8.49 7.15 -3.71
CA ARG A 221 8.80 5.73 -3.58
C ARG A 221 8.94 5.34 -2.13
N ALA A 222 9.67 6.13 -1.33
CA ALA A 222 9.82 5.90 0.10
C ALA A 222 8.47 5.95 0.84
N VAL A 223 7.64 6.95 0.54
CA VAL A 223 6.28 7.04 1.08
C VAL A 223 5.43 5.84 0.66
N ALA A 224 5.57 5.37 -0.58
CA ALA A 224 4.84 4.20 -1.04
C ALA A 224 5.29 2.92 -0.32
N ASP A 225 6.58 2.71 -0.10
CA ASP A 225 7.10 1.55 0.61
C ASP A 225 6.63 1.56 2.09
N PHE A 226 6.61 2.73 2.72
CA PHE A 226 6.08 2.90 4.07
C PHE A 226 4.59 2.50 4.14
N LEU A 227 3.77 3.03 3.24
CA LEU A 227 2.34 2.71 3.19
C LEU A 227 2.09 1.26 2.75
N THR A 228 2.99 0.65 1.98
CA THR A 228 2.96 -0.79 1.72
C THR A 228 3.07 -1.58 3.00
N ARG A 229 3.95 -1.14 3.92
CA ARG A 229 4.22 -1.88 5.15
C ARG A 229 3.18 -1.66 6.24
N TYR A 230 2.71 -0.43 6.42
CA TYR A 230 1.85 -0.05 7.55
C TYR A 230 0.38 0.14 7.17
N GLY A 231 0.04 -0.03 5.90
CA GLY A 231 -1.33 0.07 5.41
C GLY A 231 -1.58 1.33 4.60
N LEU A 232 -2.57 1.23 3.70
CA LEU A 232 -3.05 2.36 2.93
C LEU A 232 -3.92 3.26 3.80
N SER A 233 -3.82 4.56 3.56
CA SER A 233 -4.65 5.56 4.20
C SER A 233 -5.46 6.34 3.16
N PRO A 234 -6.67 6.86 3.51
CA PRO A 234 -7.46 7.77 2.68
C PRO A 234 -6.69 8.94 2.04
N TRP A 235 -5.55 9.33 2.61
CA TRP A 235 -4.68 10.42 2.15
C TRP A 235 -3.94 10.15 0.84
N VAL A 236 -3.89 8.91 0.35
CA VAL A 236 -3.22 8.55 -0.91
C VAL A 236 -3.75 9.32 -2.12
N GLU A 237 -5.05 9.62 -2.15
CA GLU A 237 -5.65 10.43 -3.22
C GLU A 237 -5.09 11.85 -3.23
N THR A 238 -4.97 12.44 -2.03
CA THR A 238 -4.35 13.74 -1.84
C THR A 238 -2.89 13.73 -2.30
N LEU A 239 -2.12 12.71 -1.91
CA LEU A 239 -0.74 12.50 -2.37
C LEU A 239 -0.65 12.44 -3.89
N ALA A 240 -1.55 11.70 -4.54
CA ALA A 240 -1.58 11.58 -5.98
C ALA A 240 -1.83 12.92 -6.67
N VAL A 241 -2.79 13.71 -6.19
CA VAL A 241 -3.07 15.05 -6.74
C VAL A 241 -1.85 15.96 -6.59
N MET A 242 -1.27 16.04 -5.38
CA MET A 242 -0.11 16.91 -5.12
C MET A 242 1.09 16.53 -6.00
N ARG A 243 1.37 15.23 -6.10
CA ARG A 243 2.43 14.72 -6.97
C ARG A 243 2.16 15.04 -8.45
N THR A 244 0.89 15.03 -8.84
CA THR A 244 0.47 15.24 -10.23
C THR A 244 0.76 16.65 -10.71
N VAL A 245 0.51 17.64 -9.86
CA VAL A 245 0.82 19.05 -10.10
C VAL A 245 2.24 19.44 -9.72
N ARG A 246 3.05 18.48 -9.22
CA ARG A 246 4.42 18.70 -8.73
C ARG A 246 4.48 19.72 -7.58
N ASP A 247 3.47 19.73 -6.73
CA ASP A 247 3.46 20.50 -5.49
C ASP A 247 4.24 19.72 -4.42
N ARG A 248 5.55 20.00 -4.33
CA ARG A 248 6.45 19.30 -3.42
C ARG A 248 6.05 19.49 -1.96
N ASP A 249 5.79 20.73 -1.56
CA ASP A 249 5.49 21.05 -0.16
C ASP A 249 4.12 20.50 0.26
N GLY A 250 3.13 20.53 -0.65
CA GLY A 250 1.84 19.87 -0.45
C GLY A 250 1.95 18.35 -0.37
N PHE A 251 2.83 17.75 -1.18
CA PHE A 251 3.09 16.31 -1.13
C PHE A 251 3.74 15.89 0.17
N ASP A 252 4.77 16.61 0.63
CA ASP A 252 5.49 16.36 1.88
C ASP A 252 4.53 16.41 3.10
N MET A 253 3.71 17.46 3.19
CA MET A 253 2.67 17.55 4.23
C MET A 253 1.66 16.40 4.15
N ALA A 254 1.16 16.07 2.96
CA ALA A 254 0.25 14.95 2.79
C ALA A 254 0.91 13.60 3.12
N ALA A 255 2.22 13.46 2.91
CA ALA A 255 2.98 12.25 3.23
C ALA A 255 3.16 12.11 4.74
N ALA A 256 3.45 13.20 5.46
CA ALA A 256 3.49 13.21 6.91
C ALA A 256 2.15 12.76 7.51
N LEU A 257 1.04 13.28 6.99
CA LEU A 257 -0.32 12.91 7.41
C LEU A 257 -0.61 11.43 7.10
N ALA A 258 -0.36 10.98 5.87
CA ALA A 258 -0.63 9.61 5.44
C ALA A 258 0.17 8.55 6.21
N THR A 259 1.48 8.79 6.40
CA THR A 259 2.37 7.86 7.11
C THR A 259 2.07 7.83 8.61
N SER A 260 1.75 8.99 9.20
CA SER A 260 1.28 9.07 10.58
C SER A 260 -0.03 8.34 10.80
N ALA A 261 -0.96 8.45 9.84
CA ALA A 261 -2.25 7.78 9.89
C ALA A 261 -2.09 6.27 9.84
N ALA A 262 -1.38 5.78 8.81
CA ALA A 262 -1.13 4.36 8.60
C ALA A 262 -0.44 3.72 9.83
N LEU A 263 0.63 4.35 10.33
CA LEU A 263 1.35 3.81 11.48
C LEU A 263 0.52 3.80 12.77
N LEU A 264 -0.28 4.85 13.02
CA LEU A 264 -1.12 4.87 14.22
C LEU A 264 -2.22 3.81 14.12
N ALA A 265 -2.91 3.72 12.99
CA ALA A 265 -3.95 2.72 12.77
C ALA A 265 -3.39 1.31 12.94
N TRP A 266 -2.20 1.05 12.38
CA TRP A 266 -1.47 -0.21 12.55
C TRP A 266 -1.15 -0.54 14.02
N ASN A 267 -0.76 0.45 14.82
CA ASN A 267 -0.43 0.25 16.23
C ASN A 267 -1.63 0.43 17.17
N ALA A 268 -2.83 0.70 16.64
CA ALA A 268 -3.96 1.13 17.44
C ALA A 268 -4.48 0.00 18.34
N ASP A 269 -4.21 -1.27 18.03
CA ASP A 269 -4.72 -2.43 18.77
C ASP A 269 -4.39 -2.41 20.26
N ASP A 270 -3.28 -1.77 20.63
CA ASP A 270 -2.87 -1.58 22.02
C ASP A 270 -3.54 -0.37 22.72
N ILE A 271 -4.32 0.43 21.98
CA ILE A 271 -5.02 1.63 22.44
C ILE A 271 -6.53 1.38 22.47
N SER A 272 -7.14 1.58 23.63
CA SER A 272 -8.59 1.39 23.78
C SER A 272 -9.40 2.46 23.03
N ASP A 273 -10.62 2.10 22.60
CA ASP A 273 -11.52 3.02 21.88
C ASP A 273 -11.81 4.31 22.67
N ASP A 274 -12.00 4.21 23.98
CA ASP A 274 -12.21 5.36 24.87
C ASP A 274 -11.00 6.32 24.89
N GLU A 275 -9.78 5.79 24.70
CA GLU A 275 -8.56 6.58 24.64
C GLU A 275 -8.36 7.21 23.26
N LEU A 276 -8.70 6.49 22.19
CA LEU A 276 -8.69 7.04 20.83
C LEU A 276 -9.69 8.18 20.66
N LEU A 277 -10.81 8.17 21.39
CA LEU A 277 -11.78 9.27 21.44
C LEU A 277 -11.31 10.47 22.27
N GLY A 278 -10.18 10.36 22.97
CA GLY A 278 -9.61 11.42 23.78
C GLY A 278 -8.90 12.51 22.97
N GLU A 279 -8.51 13.59 23.66
CA GLU A 279 -7.71 14.68 23.06
C GLU A 279 -6.30 14.19 22.67
N PRO A 280 -5.75 14.61 21.50
CA PRO A 280 -4.43 14.20 21.04
C PRO A 280 -3.31 14.40 22.08
N ASP A 281 -3.28 15.55 22.77
CA ASP A 281 -2.29 15.87 23.80
C ASP A 281 -2.31 14.85 24.95
N ALA A 282 -3.50 14.37 25.33
CA ALA A 282 -3.63 13.39 26.40
C ALA A 282 -3.06 12.03 25.97
N LEU A 283 -3.27 11.67 24.70
CA LEU A 283 -2.72 10.46 24.10
C LEU A 283 -1.20 10.54 24.00
N ILE A 284 -0.65 11.65 23.50
CA ILE A 284 0.81 11.94 23.42
C ILE A 284 1.46 11.78 24.79
N ASN A 285 0.87 12.37 25.82
CA ASN A 285 1.41 12.29 27.19
C ASN A 285 1.36 10.87 27.77
N ARG A 286 0.39 10.07 27.36
CA ARG A 286 0.19 8.71 27.87
C ARG A 286 1.03 7.67 27.13
N TYR A 287 1.19 7.83 25.82
CA TYR A 287 1.86 6.90 24.92
C TYR A 287 3.01 7.55 24.14
N PRO A 288 3.97 8.22 24.80
CA PRO A 288 5.01 8.99 24.12
C PRO A 288 5.96 8.12 23.28
N ALA A 289 6.11 6.83 23.61
CA ALA A 289 6.95 5.91 22.84
C ALA A 289 6.24 5.45 21.55
N GLN A 290 4.95 5.12 21.66
CA GLN A 290 4.12 4.71 20.54
C GLN A 290 3.92 5.86 19.55
N LEU A 291 3.82 7.10 20.05
CA LEU A 291 3.60 8.31 19.26
C LEU A 291 4.90 9.04 18.90
N ALA A 292 6.05 8.44 19.19
CA ALA A 292 7.35 9.06 18.95
C ALA A 292 7.55 9.45 17.48
N PHE A 293 7.00 8.68 16.54
CA PHE A 293 7.10 8.96 15.11
C PHE A 293 6.36 10.25 14.72
N GLN A 294 5.10 10.39 15.13
CA GLN A 294 4.30 11.60 14.91
C GLN A 294 4.95 12.81 15.59
N MET A 295 5.47 12.63 16.81
CA MET A 295 6.21 13.68 17.52
C MET A 295 7.50 14.10 16.80
N ALA A 296 8.24 13.15 16.23
CA ALA A 296 9.49 13.42 15.54
C ALA A 296 9.29 14.11 14.18
N LEU A 297 8.22 13.77 13.46
CA LEU A 297 7.87 14.43 12.20
C LEU A 297 7.35 15.87 12.41
N GLY A 298 6.71 16.14 13.55
CA GLY A 298 6.14 17.44 13.87
C GLY A 298 7.15 18.41 14.51
N GLU A 299 7.83 19.23 13.70
CA GLU A 299 8.80 20.23 14.17
C GLU A 299 8.16 21.53 14.72
N ASP A 300 6.87 21.78 14.43
CA ASP A 300 6.16 23.03 14.70
C ASP A 300 5.11 22.91 15.84
N ASP A 301 4.81 24.04 16.50
CA ASP A 301 3.74 24.14 17.52
C ASP A 301 2.37 23.74 16.92
N GLY A 302 1.90 22.51 17.20
CA GLY A 302 0.58 22.01 16.80
C GLY A 302 0.58 20.93 15.72
N LEU A 303 1.70 20.68 15.03
CA LEU A 303 1.78 19.64 14.00
C LEU A 303 1.78 18.21 14.60
N PRO A 304 2.53 17.91 15.67
CA PRO A 304 2.43 16.60 16.34
C PRO A 304 1.00 16.23 16.71
N GLU A 305 0.25 17.17 17.29
CA GLU A 305 -1.15 16.98 17.67
C GLU A 305 -2.03 16.67 16.45
N LEU A 306 -1.83 17.37 15.33
CA LEU A 306 -2.56 17.13 14.09
C LEU A 306 -2.23 15.75 13.51
N LEU A 307 -0.97 15.34 13.51
CA LEU A 307 -0.55 14.02 13.02
C LEU A 307 -1.16 12.88 13.87
N VAL A 308 -1.25 13.07 15.18
CA VAL A 308 -1.93 12.13 16.08
C VAL A 308 -3.45 12.14 15.85
N GLU A 309 -4.06 13.31 15.70
CA GLU A 309 -5.50 13.47 15.43
C GLU A 309 -5.92 12.76 14.14
N VAL A 310 -5.10 12.88 13.08
CA VAL A 310 -5.30 12.15 11.82
C VAL A 310 -5.23 10.65 12.01
N GLY A 311 -4.23 10.15 12.75
CA GLY A 311 -4.15 8.72 13.04
C GLY A 311 -5.33 8.22 13.87
N GLN A 312 -5.76 8.98 14.89
CA GLN A 312 -6.90 8.62 15.73
C GLN A 312 -8.17 8.52 14.87
N HIS A 313 -8.33 9.46 13.95
CA HIS A 313 -9.45 9.46 13.00
C HIS A 313 -9.50 8.19 12.16
N ASP A 314 -8.40 7.84 11.51
CA ASP A 314 -8.32 6.67 10.63
C ASP A 314 -8.50 5.37 11.44
N ALA A 315 -7.84 5.25 12.60
CA ALA A 315 -8.00 4.09 13.49
C ALA A 315 -9.45 3.88 13.96
N LEU A 316 -10.18 4.96 14.28
CA LEU A 316 -11.59 4.88 14.65
C LEU A 316 -12.46 4.46 13.46
N ILE A 317 -12.19 4.99 12.27
CA ILE A 317 -12.91 4.61 11.04
C ILE A 317 -12.69 3.14 10.72
N ASP A 318 -11.45 2.65 10.79
CA ASP A 318 -11.11 1.26 10.50
C ASP A 318 -11.82 0.30 11.45
N ARG A 319 -12.07 0.72 12.70
CA ARG A 319 -12.89 -0.01 13.69
C ARG A 319 -14.40 0.13 13.51
N GLY A 320 -14.85 0.89 12.51
CA GLY A 320 -16.27 1.18 12.28
C GLY A 320 -16.89 2.09 13.35
N LEU A 321 -16.07 2.87 14.06
CA LEU A 321 -16.50 3.79 15.11
C LEU A 321 -16.66 5.21 14.58
N ALA A 322 -17.44 6.02 15.31
CA ALA A 322 -17.57 7.43 15.01
C ALA A 322 -16.30 8.19 15.41
N SER A 323 -15.79 9.04 14.52
CA SER A 323 -14.67 9.93 14.81
C SER A 323 -15.14 11.35 15.18
N PRO A 324 -14.47 12.02 16.13
CA PRO A 324 -14.67 13.46 16.39
C PRO A 324 -14.26 14.35 15.20
N GLY A 325 -13.53 13.79 14.23
CA GLY A 325 -12.97 14.49 13.09
C GLY A 325 -11.57 15.02 13.36
N VAL A 326 -10.97 15.60 12.32
CA VAL A 326 -9.64 16.20 12.30
C VAL A 326 -9.75 17.72 12.16
N ARG A 327 -9.00 18.45 12.98
CA ARG A 327 -8.91 19.90 12.93
C ARG A 327 -8.45 20.36 11.55
N GLY A 328 -9.22 21.28 10.97
CA GLY A 328 -8.97 21.80 9.63
C GLY A 328 -9.61 20.98 8.51
N LEU A 329 -10.13 19.78 8.77
CA LEU A 329 -10.87 18.96 7.81
C LEU A 329 -12.37 19.00 8.12
N PRO A 330 -13.16 19.84 7.42
CA PRO A 330 -14.51 20.15 7.84
C PRO A 330 -15.54 19.04 7.63
N LEU A 331 -15.20 17.94 6.94
CA LEU A 331 -16.10 16.79 6.67
C LEU A 331 -15.68 15.48 7.36
N SER A 332 -14.56 15.49 8.05
CA SER A 332 -13.97 14.32 8.74
C SER A 332 -14.77 13.86 9.97
N ALA A 333 -15.58 14.74 10.58
CA ALA A 333 -16.38 14.38 11.76
C ALA A 333 -17.55 13.45 11.40
N GLY A 334 -17.72 12.36 12.15
CA GLY A 334 -18.79 11.37 11.97
C GLY A 334 -20.18 11.84 12.45
N ILE A 335 -20.72 12.91 11.84
CA ILE A 335 -22.02 13.49 12.20
C ILE A 335 -23.10 13.03 11.19
N GLU A 336 -24.29 12.63 11.68
CA GLU A 336 -25.40 12.10 10.85
C GLU A 336 -25.80 13.01 9.66
N GLU A 337 -25.66 14.34 9.79
CA GLU A 337 -26.01 15.33 8.75
C GLU A 337 -24.83 15.80 7.88
N ARG A 338 -23.62 15.23 8.04
CA ARG A 338 -22.38 15.73 7.41
C ARG A 338 -22.42 15.78 5.88
N LEU A 339 -23.20 14.89 5.26
CA LEU A 339 -23.31 14.75 3.80
C LEU A 339 -24.47 15.53 3.18
N THR A 340 -25.21 16.32 3.97
CA THR A 340 -26.24 17.20 3.39
C THR A 340 -25.58 18.28 2.53
N PRO A 341 -26.12 18.62 1.34
CA PRO A 341 -25.54 19.64 0.47
C PRO A 341 -25.34 20.98 1.18
N GLU A 342 -26.24 21.37 2.08
CA GLU A 342 -26.14 22.59 2.88
C GLU A 342 -24.98 22.55 3.89
N HIS A 343 -24.72 21.39 4.49
CA HIS A 343 -23.58 21.21 5.41
C HIS A 343 -22.28 21.24 4.63
N ILE A 344 -22.20 20.52 3.51
CA ILE A 344 -21.02 20.50 2.63
C ILE A 344 -20.71 21.92 2.12
N ALA A 345 -21.72 22.66 1.64
CA ALA A 345 -21.52 24.04 1.20
C ALA A 345 -20.97 24.94 2.31
N ARG A 346 -21.44 24.77 3.55
CA ARG A 346 -20.94 25.52 4.71
C ARG A 346 -19.51 25.12 5.09
N ALA A 347 -19.18 23.84 5.00
CA ALA A 347 -17.84 23.30 5.21
C ALA A 347 -16.85 23.89 4.19
N LEU A 348 -17.19 23.82 2.90
CA LEU A 348 -16.38 24.35 1.80
C LEU A 348 -16.22 25.87 1.86
N ALA A 349 -17.22 26.61 2.35
CA ALA A 349 -17.13 28.07 2.51
C ALA A 349 -16.03 28.55 3.47
N ARG A 350 -15.41 27.65 4.24
CA ARG A 350 -14.23 27.96 5.06
C ARG A 350 -12.96 28.17 4.23
N PHE A 351 -12.89 27.55 3.05
CA PHE A 351 -11.78 27.71 2.13
C PHE A 351 -12.01 28.94 1.24
N ALA A 352 -10.97 29.75 1.09
CA ALA A 352 -11.00 30.84 0.12
C ALA A 352 -10.92 30.24 -1.29
N HIS A 353 -11.67 30.77 -2.24
CA HIS A 353 -11.71 30.28 -3.62
C HIS A 353 -11.01 31.20 -4.62
N ASP A 354 -10.63 32.40 -4.18
CA ASP A 354 -10.17 33.52 -5.01
C ASP A 354 -8.73 33.95 -4.70
N ARG A 355 -8.04 33.25 -3.80
CA ARG A 355 -6.64 33.51 -3.41
C ARG A 355 -5.87 32.21 -3.23
N PRO A 356 -4.53 32.22 -3.36
CA PRO A 356 -3.71 31.05 -3.05
C PRO A 356 -3.92 30.62 -1.59
N ALA A 357 -4.07 29.32 -1.38
CA ALA A 357 -4.19 28.71 -0.07
C ALA A 357 -2.80 28.49 0.56
N SER A 358 -2.73 28.47 1.90
CA SER A 358 -1.54 27.91 2.57
C SER A 358 -1.34 26.43 2.21
N ILE A 359 -0.19 25.83 2.54
CA ILE A 359 0.06 24.41 2.26
C ILE A 359 -0.99 23.55 2.96
N GLU A 360 -1.27 23.84 4.22
CA GLU A 360 -2.25 23.15 5.07
C GLU A 360 -3.68 23.34 4.52
N GLU A 361 -4.06 24.58 4.20
CA GLU A 361 -5.38 24.88 3.61
C GLU A 361 -5.57 24.15 2.28
N ARG A 362 -4.52 24.07 1.45
CA ARG A 362 -4.55 23.41 0.15
C ARG A 362 -4.66 21.89 0.28
N VAL A 363 -3.85 21.28 1.14
CA VAL A 363 -3.90 19.84 1.45
C VAL A 363 -5.27 19.46 2.01
N ALA A 364 -5.79 20.23 2.97
CA ALA A 364 -7.12 20.04 3.54
C ALA A 364 -8.23 20.16 2.48
N LEU A 365 -8.18 21.17 1.61
CA LEU A 365 -9.19 21.36 0.57
C LEU A 365 -9.16 20.22 -0.46
N VAL A 366 -7.98 19.80 -0.92
CA VAL A 366 -7.85 18.67 -1.86
C VAL A 366 -8.36 17.38 -1.22
N HIS A 367 -8.00 17.11 0.04
CA HIS A 367 -8.52 15.97 0.78
C HIS A 367 -10.06 16.01 0.90
N THR A 368 -10.62 17.15 1.31
CA THR A 368 -12.08 17.34 1.45
C THR A 368 -12.80 17.10 0.11
N LEU A 369 -12.24 17.58 -1.00
CA LEU A 369 -12.80 17.32 -2.33
C LEU A 369 -12.72 15.83 -2.70
N GLY A 370 -11.66 15.13 -2.29
CA GLY A 370 -11.52 13.67 -2.44
C GLY A 370 -12.56 12.89 -1.63
N GLU A 371 -12.81 13.30 -0.38
CA GLU A 371 -13.89 12.73 0.43
C GLU A 371 -15.26 12.89 -0.25
N LEU A 372 -15.55 14.06 -0.82
CA LEU A 372 -16.79 14.29 -1.56
C LEU A 372 -16.93 13.45 -2.83
N GLU A 373 -15.82 13.24 -3.54
CA GLU A 373 -15.78 12.32 -4.67
C GLU A 373 -16.08 10.89 -4.23
N ARG A 374 -15.49 10.44 -3.11
CA ARG A 374 -15.75 9.12 -2.52
C ARG A 374 -17.22 8.95 -2.13
N GLU A 375 -17.85 9.96 -1.53
CA GLU A 375 -19.28 9.90 -1.18
C GLU A 375 -20.19 9.85 -2.42
N PHE A 376 -19.78 10.47 -3.52
CA PHE A 376 -20.45 10.29 -4.82
C PHE A 376 -20.29 8.85 -5.33
N GLU A 377 -19.10 8.28 -5.27
CA GLU A 377 -18.83 6.90 -5.69
C GLU A 377 -19.62 5.87 -4.88
N LEU A 378 -19.79 6.11 -3.58
CA LEU A 378 -20.63 5.30 -2.68
C LEU A 378 -22.13 5.48 -2.93
N GLY A 379 -22.54 6.41 -3.80
CA GLY A 379 -23.94 6.71 -4.09
C GLY A 379 -24.64 7.55 -3.01
N ASN A 380 -23.89 8.08 -2.05
CA ASN A 380 -24.41 8.96 -0.99
C ASN A 380 -24.59 10.41 -1.47
N LEU A 381 -23.93 10.78 -2.58
CA LEU A 381 -24.00 12.11 -3.18
C LEU A 381 -24.25 12.00 -4.70
N GLU A 382 -25.11 12.86 -5.26
CA GLU A 382 -25.31 12.89 -6.72
C GLU A 382 -24.18 13.66 -7.43
N LEU A 383 -23.74 13.20 -8.61
CA LEU A 383 -22.68 13.86 -9.39
C LEU A 383 -22.99 15.33 -9.70
N ALA A 384 -24.26 15.64 -9.97
CA ALA A 384 -24.70 17.01 -10.25
C ALA A 384 -24.48 17.92 -9.04
N THR A 385 -24.84 17.43 -7.85
CA THR A 385 -24.64 18.12 -6.57
C THR A 385 -23.17 18.29 -6.25
N LEU A 386 -22.36 17.23 -6.41
CA LEU A 386 -20.90 17.30 -6.24
C LEU A 386 -20.28 18.41 -7.11
N ARG A 387 -20.63 18.44 -8.39
CA ARG A 387 -20.13 19.46 -9.34
C ARG A 387 -20.60 20.87 -9.00
N GLU A 388 -21.84 21.02 -8.53
CA GLU A 388 -22.34 22.32 -8.07
C GLU A 388 -21.56 22.83 -6.86
N LEU A 389 -21.34 21.97 -5.87
CA LEU A 389 -20.60 22.29 -4.64
C LEU A 389 -19.13 22.63 -4.91
N ALA A 390 -18.49 21.93 -5.85
CA ALA A 390 -17.09 22.17 -6.22
C ALA A 390 -16.90 23.33 -7.21
N SER A 391 -17.96 23.78 -7.89
CA SER A 391 -17.89 24.82 -8.94
C SER A 391 -17.19 26.13 -8.54
N PRO A 392 -17.28 26.63 -7.28
CA PRO A 392 -16.56 27.85 -6.89
C PRO A 392 -15.04 27.72 -7.00
N PHE A 393 -14.51 26.49 -6.91
CA PHE A 393 -13.08 26.20 -6.95
C PHE A 393 -12.55 25.88 -8.36
N ALA A 394 -13.40 25.85 -9.39
CA ALA A 394 -12.97 25.56 -10.76
C ALA A 394 -11.92 26.55 -11.30
N THR A 395 -11.91 27.78 -10.79
CA THR A 395 -10.94 28.83 -11.14
C THR A 395 -9.96 29.12 -10.01
N HIS A 396 -9.75 28.18 -9.09
CA HIS A 396 -8.82 28.37 -7.97
C HIS A 396 -7.41 28.70 -8.47
N PRO A 397 -6.64 29.58 -7.79
CA PRO A 397 -5.28 29.87 -8.19
C PRO A 397 -4.30 28.70 -8.02
N ASP A 398 -4.62 27.73 -7.14
CA ASP A 398 -3.79 26.53 -6.94
C ASP A 398 -4.13 25.42 -7.93
N ASP A 399 -3.10 24.92 -8.61
CA ASP A 399 -3.22 23.87 -9.64
C ASP A 399 -3.78 22.56 -9.08
N ALA A 400 -3.38 22.16 -7.86
CA ALA A 400 -3.87 20.95 -7.21
C ALA A 400 -5.40 20.96 -7.06
N VAL A 401 -5.94 22.10 -6.61
CA VAL A 401 -7.38 22.29 -6.42
C VAL A 401 -8.11 22.28 -7.75
N ARG A 402 -7.60 23.01 -8.75
CA ARG A 402 -8.20 23.01 -10.10
C ARG A 402 -8.20 21.60 -10.69
N GLN A 403 -7.08 20.89 -10.59
CA GLN A 403 -6.97 19.54 -11.11
C GLN A 403 -7.93 18.58 -10.41
N MET A 404 -8.11 18.69 -9.09
CA MET A 404 -9.10 17.90 -8.38
C MET A 404 -10.51 18.17 -8.91
N VAL A 405 -10.90 19.44 -9.02
CA VAL A 405 -12.24 19.85 -9.50
C VAL A 405 -12.49 19.43 -10.95
N GLU A 406 -11.52 19.60 -11.84
CA GLU A 406 -11.60 19.22 -13.26
C GLU A 406 -11.83 17.72 -13.45
N ASN A 407 -11.35 16.91 -12.50
CA ASN A 407 -11.37 15.46 -12.57
C ASN A 407 -12.51 14.80 -11.79
N LEU A 408 -13.38 15.57 -11.12
CA LEU A 408 -14.48 15.03 -10.33
C LEU A 408 -15.42 14.13 -11.15
N GLY A 409 -15.52 12.88 -10.72
CA GLY A 409 -16.31 11.84 -11.36
C GLY A 409 -15.67 11.29 -12.65
N ASN A 410 -14.37 11.52 -12.86
CA ASN A 410 -13.59 10.91 -13.93
C ASN A 410 -12.70 9.79 -13.37
N PRO A 411 -13.13 8.51 -13.46
CA PRO A 411 -12.37 7.39 -12.91
C PRO A 411 -11.01 7.17 -13.59
N GLN A 412 -10.73 7.82 -14.72
CA GLN A 412 -9.48 7.71 -15.46
C GLN A 412 -8.47 8.85 -15.19
N ALA A 413 -8.86 9.86 -14.41
CA ALA A 413 -8.06 11.07 -14.21
C ALA A 413 -6.66 10.80 -13.64
N PHE A 414 -6.54 9.79 -12.78
CA PHE A 414 -5.30 9.41 -12.13
C PHE A 414 -4.75 8.06 -12.63
N THR A 415 -5.38 7.45 -13.64
CA THR A 415 -5.02 6.12 -14.16
C THR A 415 -4.05 6.15 -15.34
N ALA A 416 -3.85 7.33 -15.95
CA ALA A 416 -3.24 7.45 -17.27
C ALA A 416 -1.75 7.80 -17.29
N SER A 417 -1.04 7.75 -16.15
CA SER A 417 0.39 8.03 -16.15
C SER A 417 1.24 6.85 -15.72
N ASP A 418 2.19 6.51 -16.58
CA ASP A 418 3.29 5.58 -16.33
C ASP A 418 4.25 6.02 -15.20
N ASP A 419 3.99 7.19 -14.56
CA ASP A 419 4.68 7.67 -13.36
C ASP A 419 4.01 7.05 -12.13
N TRP A 420 4.48 5.86 -11.77
CA TRP A 420 3.82 5.00 -10.80
C TRP A 420 3.90 5.50 -9.36
N GLY A 421 4.45 6.64 -8.96
CA GLY A 421 4.48 7.17 -7.57
C GLY A 421 3.10 7.33 -6.88
N GLY A 422 2.79 8.49 -6.29
CA GLY A 422 1.47 8.73 -5.66
C GLY A 422 0.28 8.41 -6.58
N ARG A 423 0.43 8.58 -7.90
CA ARG A 423 -0.59 8.25 -8.91
C ARG A 423 -0.86 6.76 -9.07
N GLY A 424 0.14 5.89 -8.88
CA GLY A 424 -0.06 4.44 -8.95
C GLY A 424 -0.72 3.87 -7.68
N LEU A 425 -0.47 4.47 -6.51
CA LEU A 425 -1.23 4.17 -5.29
C LEU A 425 -2.68 4.67 -5.41
N ALA A 426 -2.91 5.86 -5.98
CA ALA A 426 -4.26 6.30 -6.32
C ALA A 426 -4.93 5.40 -7.37
N TRP A 427 -4.19 4.85 -8.34
CA TRP A 427 -4.73 3.84 -9.25
C TRP A 427 -5.12 2.55 -8.54
N LEU A 428 -4.31 2.06 -7.59
CA LEU A 428 -4.65 0.92 -6.74
C LEU A 428 -5.92 1.21 -5.94
N LEU A 429 -6.02 2.39 -5.33
CA LEU A 429 -7.25 2.84 -4.68
C LEU A 429 -8.41 2.96 -5.66
N THR A 430 -8.22 3.40 -6.91
CA THR A 430 -9.31 3.41 -7.89
C THR A 430 -9.73 2.02 -8.34
N GLN A 431 -8.87 1.01 -8.23
CA GLN A 431 -9.29 -0.38 -8.43
C GLN A 431 -10.15 -0.90 -7.27
N VAL A 432 -10.00 -0.36 -6.05
CA VAL A 432 -10.89 -0.59 -4.91
C VAL A 432 -12.29 0.05 -5.13
N ARG A 433 -12.39 1.05 -6.03
CA ARG A 433 -13.61 1.84 -6.32
C ARG A 433 -14.55 1.27 -7.38
N HIS A 434 -14.24 0.13 -8.02
CA HIS A 434 -15.17 -0.44 -9.00
C HIS A 434 -16.47 -0.88 -8.31
N THR A 435 -17.61 -0.42 -8.82
CA THR A 435 -18.94 -0.77 -8.31
C THR A 435 -19.35 -2.20 -8.66
N GLU A 436 -18.67 -2.84 -9.61
CA GLU A 436 -18.86 -4.24 -9.96
C GLU A 436 -17.78 -5.12 -9.26
N PRO A 437 -18.17 -6.01 -8.32
CA PRO A 437 -17.27 -6.88 -7.57
C PRO A 437 -16.22 -7.64 -8.40
N GLU A 438 -16.63 -8.19 -9.54
CA GLU A 438 -15.76 -9.00 -10.39
C GLU A 438 -14.69 -8.14 -11.08
N ALA A 439 -15.05 -6.95 -11.56
CA ALA A 439 -14.11 -6.02 -12.17
C ALA A 439 -13.06 -5.54 -11.14
N ARG A 440 -13.49 -5.30 -9.90
CA ARG A 440 -12.60 -4.98 -8.77
C ARG A 440 -11.56 -6.08 -8.52
N LEU A 441 -12.02 -7.32 -8.31
CA LEU A 441 -11.12 -8.45 -8.05
C LEU A 441 -10.15 -8.67 -9.21
N HIS A 442 -10.62 -8.57 -10.45
CA HIS A 442 -9.77 -8.73 -11.62
C HIS A 442 -8.66 -7.68 -11.68
N ALA A 443 -9.00 -6.42 -11.46
CA ALA A 443 -8.04 -5.33 -11.49
C ALA A 443 -7.01 -5.44 -10.36
N LEU A 444 -7.43 -5.81 -9.15
CA LEU A 444 -6.52 -6.04 -8.02
C LEU A 444 -5.58 -7.22 -8.27
N ALA A 445 -6.08 -8.31 -8.86
CA ALA A 445 -5.24 -9.45 -9.23
C ALA A 445 -4.21 -9.09 -10.34
N GLN A 446 -4.63 -8.28 -11.32
CA GLN A 446 -3.70 -7.75 -12.33
C GLN A 446 -2.65 -6.84 -11.70
N ALA A 447 -3.05 -5.98 -10.76
CA ALA A 447 -2.12 -5.14 -10.03
C ALA A 447 -1.10 -5.95 -9.22
N TRP A 448 -1.56 -7.03 -8.56
CA TRP A 448 -0.73 -7.91 -7.76
C TRP A 448 0.34 -8.61 -8.62
N PHE A 449 -0.04 -9.23 -9.74
CA PHE A 449 0.90 -10.05 -10.51
C PHE A 449 1.64 -9.34 -11.64
N CYS A 450 1.03 -8.29 -12.21
CA CYS A 450 1.54 -7.58 -13.38
C CYS A 450 1.96 -6.13 -13.06
N GLY A 451 1.63 -5.62 -11.87
CA GLY A 451 2.00 -4.27 -11.44
C GLY A 451 3.43 -4.16 -10.90
N PRO A 452 3.87 -2.95 -10.51
CA PRO A 452 5.19 -2.70 -9.92
C PRO A 452 5.44 -3.55 -8.67
N ILE A 453 6.68 -4.01 -8.51
CA ILE A 453 6.99 -5.06 -7.55
C ILE A 453 6.80 -4.62 -6.09
N ALA A 454 7.25 -3.42 -5.72
CA ALA A 454 7.18 -2.86 -4.36
C ALA A 454 5.76 -2.73 -3.77
N ARG A 455 4.73 -3.01 -4.57
CA ARG A 455 3.30 -2.87 -4.22
C ARG A 455 2.49 -4.14 -4.42
N ALA A 456 3.13 -5.21 -4.88
CA ALA A 456 2.51 -6.52 -4.89
C ALA A 456 1.89 -6.88 -3.52
N PRO A 457 2.51 -6.56 -2.36
CA PRO A 457 1.89 -6.82 -1.05
C PRO A 457 0.57 -6.05 -0.85
N ILE A 458 0.54 -4.74 -1.13
CA ILE A 458 -0.71 -3.95 -1.03
C ILE A 458 -1.81 -4.55 -1.92
N ALA A 459 -1.48 -4.85 -3.18
CA ALA A 459 -2.47 -5.33 -4.13
C ALA A 459 -3.01 -6.72 -3.72
N ARG A 460 -2.16 -7.58 -3.15
CA ARG A 460 -2.54 -8.85 -2.52
C ARG A 460 -3.49 -8.64 -1.37
N ASP A 461 -3.13 -7.78 -0.42
CA ASP A 461 -3.90 -7.57 0.81
C ASP A 461 -5.25 -6.89 0.48
N ALA A 462 -5.26 -5.92 -0.44
CA ALA A 462 -6.47 -5.31 -0.96
C ALA A 462 -7.36 -6.31 -1.73
N PHE A 463 -6.76 -7.24 -2.48
CA PHE A 463 -7.49 -8.33 -3.12
C PHE A 463 -8.15 -9.24 -2.08
N ALA A 464 -7.43 -9.62 -1.02
CA ALA A 464 -7.94 -10.44 0.08
C ALA A 464 -9.11 -9.77 0.80
N GLY A 465 -8.94 -8.52 1.25
CA GLY A 465 -10.01 -7.76 1.89
C GLY A 465 -11.23 -7.57 0.98
N ALA A 466 -11.02 -7.31 -0.32
CA ALA A 466 -12.12 -7.24 -1.28
C ALA A 466 -12.86 -8.57 -1.43
N LEU A 467 -12.13 -9.67 -1.51
CA LEU A 467 -12.71 -11.01 -1.65
C LEU A 467 -13.51 -11.40 -0.41
N TYR A 468 -12.97 -11.20 0.79
CA TYR A 468 -13.64 -11.56 2.04
C TYR A 468 -14.87 -10.71 2.29
N ALA A 469 -14.81 -9.40 2.04
CA ALA A 469 -15.97 -8.52 2.11
C ALA A 469 -17.11 -8.97 1.17
N LEU A 470 -16.77 -9.46 -0.03
CA LEU A 470 -17.75 -9.99 -0.98
C LEU A 470 -18.38 -11.31 -0.54
N LEU A 471 -17.62 -12.14 0.18
CA LEU A 471 -18.09 -13.40 0.73
C LEU A 471 -18.82 -13.23 2.07
N GLY A 472 -18.79 -12.03 2.66
CA GLY A 472 -19.35 -11.75 3.98
C GLY A 472 -18.58 -12.46 5.11
N LEU A 473 -17.28 -12.73 4.89
CA LEU A 473 -16.37 -13.27 5.89
C LEU A 473 -15.72 -12.11 6.64
N SER A 474 -15.62 -12.22 7.96
CA SER A 474 -14.88 -11.26 8.80
C SER A 474 -13.45 -11.73 9.00
N ASP A 475 -12.50 -10.82 9.27
CA ASP A 475 -11.11 -11.20 9.55
C ASP A 475 -11.00 -12.14 10.77
N ASP A 476 -11.93 -12.05 11.73
CA ASP A 476 -12.06 -12.96 12.87
C ASP A 476 -12.29 -14.44 12.44
N ASP A 477 -12.81 -14.69 11.24
CA ASP A 477 -13.03 -16.05 10.71
C ASP A 477 -11.75 -16.66 10.09
N LEU A 478 -10.66 -15.88 9.94
CA LEU A 478 -9.41 -16.29 9.29
C LEU A 478 -8.31 -16.69 10.27
N ASP A 479 -8.33 -16.17 11.50
CA ASP A 479 -7.36 -16.50 12.56
C ASP A 479 -7.63 -17.84 13.26
N ASP A 480 -8.77 -18.47 12.97
CA ASP A 480 -9.09 -19.81 13.45
C ASP A 480 -8.36 -20.90 12.63
N GLU A 481 -7.02 -20.93 12.72
CA GLU A 481 -6.18 -22.05 12.26
C GLU A 481 -6.56 -23.40 12.93
N ASN A 482 -7.49 -23.40 13.90
CA ASN A 482 -7.96 -24.59 14.60
C ASN A 482 -9.47 -24.90 14.44
N SER A 483 -10.21 -24.24 13.55
CA SER A 483 -11.57 -24.66 13.20
C SER A 483 -11.72 -25.04 11.73
N LEU A 484 -10.97 -26.06 11.28
CA LEU A 484 -11.45 -27.18 10.44
C LEU A 484 -10.32 -28.15 10.07
#